data_AF-Q6A830-F1
#
_entry.id   AF-Q6A830-F1
#
_cell.length_a   1.000
_cell.length_b   1.000
_cell.length_c   1.000
_cell.angle_alpha   90.00
_cell.angle_beta   90.00
_cell.angle_gamma   90.00
#
_symmetry.space_group_name_H-M   'P 1'
#
loop_
_entity.id
_entity.type
_entity.pdbx_description
1 polymer ?
#
loop_
_entity_poly.entity_id
_entity_poly.type
_entity_poly.pdbx_seq_one_letter_code
_entity_poly.pdbx_strand_id
1 'polypeptide(L)'
;MTLRPSRRAVLSAAAVLLTGCSEVPSQGPVKRADGPRAAAQESIDVAPHPPADGASIDLVVGGFLQAMASARDDYRVARSYLTSDIADRWDPHAKVTIYDATNHKPASTVATAALQAPVVGQIDSRGHYHPTSSQTLNHDFGMAQESGQWRISRPPEGVLISQYTFQRSWSTIPIYFLTEAADRLVPDVIHLPSAAADPDAALRAMTAGVPKPLDAVLRTALPDGVTVTGTTSVDAVGVVTVPLSASAAQLSPSQRRLLASQVTWTLNGFAAISRVRFTAGGSLLSLPEAAEDQTVSADLYAEFIPLPATHSPTVVAVIKGQMGRVAASGHNFQIMPGALGREATTNNSVAEVASTQLTMPMISPRSPGAVWHAVSADRRSLLTWQEGSEDIQVLATGVNLLRPQVLGDHSIMTFSDTDPTLIVIGSDGTRMSTVVDLGGRRVRSFSVAPDAVQVALVLERGKTRALGIGLLSRQEGAVHLSHIADIPLSSSDVNLSIITDVAWLSQTRLCVLGRAIDAGVTTPYEIAVDGSGATSMGQLTATSMAAVVALPKETGTEAVVLSEDGILLRHEDSFRWRQILQGVSAVAVTA
;
A
#
# COMPACT_ATOMS: atom_id res chain seq x y z
N MET A 1 -18.96 -80.09 35.65
CA MET A 1 -17.62 -80.57 35.25
C MET A 1 -16.99 -79.47 34.39
N THR A 2 -15.93 -78.86 34.89
CA THR A 2 -15.23 -77.70 34.31
C THR A 2 -14.48 -78.08 33.04
N LEU A 3 -14.79 -77.42 31.91
CA LEU A 3 -13.99 -77.47 30.68
C LEU A 3 -13.49 -76.06 30.33
N ARG A 4 -12.33 -75.70 30.91
CA ARG A 4 -11.39 -74.68 30.43
C ARG A 4 -10.00 -75.24 30.76
N PRO A 5 -9.03 -75.26 29.84
CA PRO A 5 -8.67 -74.09 29.05
C PRO A 5 -8.19 -74.37 27.61
N SER A 6 -8.07 -73.32 26.80
CA SER A 6 -6.77 -73.01 26.20
C SER A 6 -6.71 -71.54 25.77
N ARG A 7 -6.28 -70.68 26.70
CA ARG A 7 -5.89 -69.28 26.41
C ARG A 7 -4.75 -69.15 25.37
N ARG A 8 -4.16 -70.26 24.92
CA ARG A 8 -3.10 -70.27 23.90
C ARG A 8 -3.62 -69.98 22.49
N ALA A 9 -4.87 -70.32 22.16
CA ALA A 9 -5.43 -70.02 20.84
C ALA A 9 -5.67 -68.51 20.64
N VAL A 10 -6.05 -67.79 21.71
CA VAL A 10 -6.35 -66.36 21.63
C VAL A 10 -5.08 -65.50 21.51
N LEU A 11 -3.94 -65.92 22.08
CA LEU A 11 -2.68 -65.18 21.90
C LEU A 11 -2.08 -65.33 20.49
N SER A 12 -2.41 -66.40 19.77
CA SER A 12 -1.85 -66.64 18.43
C SER A 12 -2.50 -65.74 17.37
N ALA A 13 -3.77 -65.39 17.54
CA ALA A 13 -4.49 -64.50 16.61
C ALA A 13 -4.14 -63.01 16.81
N ALA A 14 -3.69 -62.60 17.99
CA ALA A 14 -3.34 -61.21 18.27
C ALA A 14 -1.96 -60.80 17.69
N ALA A 15 -1.08 -61.75 17.38
CA ALA A 15 0.26 -61.45 16.88
C ALA A 15 0.30 -61.09 15.37
N VAL A 16 -0.73 -61.41 14.60
CA VAL A 16 -0.73 -61.16 13.13
C VAL A 16 -1.13 -59.72 12.78
N LEU A 17 -1.73 -58.97 13.69
CA LEU A 17 -2.23 -57.61 13.40
C LEU A 17 -1.19 -56.48 13.62
N LEU A 18 0.07 -56.79 13.94
CA LEU A 18 1.12 -55.77 14.16
C LEU A 18 2.08 -55.57 12.98
N THR A 19 1.72 -56.00 11.76
CA THR A 19 2.52 -55.71 10.54
C THR A 19 1.82 -54.72 9.61
N GLY A 20 1.29 -53.63 10.17
CA GLY A 20 0.87 -52.46 9.39
C GLY A 20 2.03 -51.48 9.24
N CYS A 21 2.88 -51.64 8.22
CA CYS A 21 3.79 -50.56 7.83
C CYS A 21 2.95 -49.46 7.16
N SER A 22 2.89 -48.26 7.74
CA SER A 22 2.34 -47.09 7.06
C SER A 22 3.37 -46.58 6.05
N GLU A 23 3.12 -46.78 4.75
CA GLU A 23 3.92 -46.15 3.71
C GLU A 23 3.37 -44.74 3.45
N VAL A 24 4.22 -43.73 3.59
CA VAL A 24 3.86 -42.34 3.28
C VAL A 24 3.81 -42.20 1.75
N PRO A 25 2.69 -41.73 1.14
CA PRO A 25 2.60 -41.60 -0.30
C PRO A 25 3.69 -40.65 -0.83
N SER A 26 4.62 -41.17 -1.63
CA SER A 26 5.68 -40.38 -2.27
C SER A 26 5.21 -39.69 -3.56
N GLN A 27 3.96 -39.93 -3.98
CA GLN A 27 3.37 -39.38 -5.19
C GLN A 27 1.94 -38.89 -4.92
N GLY A 28 1.65 -37.67 -5.36
CA GLY A 28 0.36 -37.01 -5.25
C GLY A 28 0.41 -35.66 -5.96
N PRO A 29 -0.73 -35.13 -6.44
CA PRO A 29 -0.74 -33.84 -7.12
C PRO A 29 -0.28 -32.73 -6.17
N VAL A 30 0.59 -31.85 -6.67
CA VAL A 30 0.95 -30.61 -5.96
C VAL A 30 -0.30 -29.73 -5.92
N LYS A 31 -0.93 -29.65 -4.76
CA LYS A 31 -1.89 -28.58 -4.47
C LYS A 31 -1.10 -27.38 -3.96
N ARG A 32 -1.25 -26.24 -4.60
CA ARG A 32 -0.93 -24.95 -3.96
C ARG A 32 -1.87 -24.87 -2.76
N ALA A 33 -1.35 -25.12 -1.57
CA ALA A 33 -2.00 -24.57 -0.40
C ALA A 33 -1.87 -23.05 -0.55
N ASP A 34 -2.94 -22.30 -0.34
CA ASP A 34 -2.77 -20.93 0.12
C ASP A 34 -1.87 -21.09 1.35
N GLY A 35 -0.61 -20.67 1.23
CA GLY A 35 0.32 -20.74 2.36
C GLY A 35 -0.41 -20.13 3.54
N PRO A 36 -0.33 -20.73 4.75
CA PRO A 36 -1.06 -20.22 5.91
C PRO A 36 -0.85 -18.72 5.92
N ARG A 37 -1.94 -17.96 5.67
CA ARG A 37 -1.92 -16.51 5.51
C ARG A 37 -1.01 -16.00 6.60
N ALA A 38 0.21 -15.58 6.22
CA ALA A 38 1.42 -15.70 7.05
C ALA A 38 1.04 -15.64 8.52
N ALA A 39 1.05 -16.81 9.20
CA ALA A 39 0.70 -16.91 10.62
C ALA A 39 1.33 -15.69 11.29
N ALA A 40 0.47 -14.76 11.74
CA ALA A 40 0.81 -13.36 11.99
C ALA A 40 2.24 -13.33 12.51
N GLN A 41 3.20 -12.86 11.69
CA GLN A 41 4.61 -13.02 12.01
C GLN A 41 4.75 -12.62 13.46
N GLU A 42 5.01 -13.60 14.33
CA GLU A 42 5.05 -13.37 15.76
C GLU A 42 6.29 -12.51 15.92
N SER A 43 6.05 -11.19 15.89
CA SER A 43 7.12 -10.22 15.71
C SER A 43 8.06 -10.44 16.86
N ILE A 44 9.37 -10.48 16.58
CA ILE A 44 10.38 -10.54 17.62
C ILE A 44 10.19 -9.30 18.48
N ASP A 45 9.45 -9.45 19.58
CA ASP A 45 9.13 -8.33 20.44
C ASP A 45 10.32 -8.08 21.35
N VAL A 46 10.75 -6.82 21.38
CA VAL A 46 11.79 -6.38 22.30
C VAL A 46 11.11 -6.27 23.66
N ALA A 47 11.50 -7.13 24.61
CA ALA A 47 11.16 -6.98 26.01
C ALA A 47 12.26 -6.13 26.70
N PRO A 48 12.15 -4.79 26.72
CA PRO A 48 13.12 -3.95 27.41
C PRO A 48 13.12 -4.27 28.91
N HIS A 49 14.28 -4.10 29.54
CA HIS A 49 14.41 -4.19 30.99
C HIS A 49 14.27 -2.78 31.61
N PRO A 50 13.76 -2.67 32.85
CA PRO A 50 13.82 -1.43 33.62
C PRO A 50 15.29 -0.99 33.84
N PRO A 51 15.55 0.27 34.24
CA PRO A 51 16.91 0.74 34.51
C PRO A 51 17.54 -0.12 35.61
N ALA A 52 18.78 -0.58 35.39
CA ALA A 52 19.55 -1.27 36.41
C ALA A 52 19.87 -0.33 37.58
N ASP A 53 19.99 -0.91 38.78
CA ASP A 53 20.43 -0.15 39.96
C ASP A 53 21.84 0.43 39.72
N GLY A 54 21.98 1.72 39.97
CA GLY A 54 23.22 2.47 39.77
C GLY A 54 23.56 2.74 38.30
N ALA A 55 22.62 2.55 37.36
CA ALA A 55 22.85 2.82 35.94
C ALA A 55 23.32 4.27 35.71
N SER A 56 24.35 4.42 34.88
CA SER A 56 24.85 5.71 34.42
C SER A 56 23.83 6.39 33.50
N ILE A 57 23.96 7.71 33.32
CA ILE A 57 23.04 8.51 32.50
C ILE A 57 22.94 7.98 31.06
N ASP A 58 24.04 7.55 30.45
CA ASP A 58 24.05 6.98 29.10
C ASP A 58 23.24 5.68 29.02
N LEU A 59 23.32 4.82 30.04
CA LEU A 59 22.52 3.59 30.12
C LEU A 59 21.04 3.88 30.39
N VAL A 60 20.73 4.89 31.23
CA VAL A 60 19.36 5.33 31.50
C VAL A 60 18.70 5.87 30.22
N VAL A 61 19.37 6.77 29.49
CA VAL A 61 18.81 7.34 28.26
C VAL A 61 18.76 6.33 27.13
N GLY A 62 19.82 5.53 26.94
CA GLY A 62 19.83 4.46 25.95
C GLY A 62 18.74 3.41 26.21
N GLY A 63 18.57 3.01 27.48
CA GLY A 63 17.53 2.09 27.91
C GLY A 63 16.12 2.66 27.73
N PHE A 64 15.91 3.95 28.02
CA PHE A 64 14.63 4.63 27.77
C PHE A 64 14.26 4.66 26.28
N LEU A 65 15.20 5.04 25.40
CA LEU A 65 14.99 5.04 23.95
C LEU A 65 14.68 3.63 23.42
N GLN A 66 15.36 2.61 23.95
CA GLN A 66 15.06 1.22 23.61
C GLN A 66 13.69 0.78 24.14
N ALA A 67 13.32 1.21 25.35
CA ALA A 67 12.06 0.87 25.98
C ALA A 67 10.84 1.52 25.29
N MET A 68 11.03 2.69 24.66
CA MET A 68 10.01 3.32 23.82
C MET A 68 9.62 2.51 22.58
N ALA A 69 10.38 1.47 22.21
CA ALA A 69 9.98 0.54 21.16
C ALA A 69 8.86 -0.43 21.58
N SER A 70 8.57 -0.54 22.89
CA SER A 70 7.58 -1.48 23.43
C SER A 70 6.39 -0.75 24.02
N ALA A 71 5.24 -0.84 23.35
CA ALA A 71 3.98 -0.25 23.81
C ALA A 71 3.25 -1.06 24.90
N ARG A 72 3.85 -2.17 25.38
CA ARG A 72 3.21 -3.07 26.35
C ARG A 72 2.86 -2.35 27.65
N ASP A 73 1.66 -2.66 28.16
CA ASP A 73 1.15 -2.15 29.43
C ASP A 73 1.27 -0.63 29.54
N ASP A 74 0.92 0.09 28.47
CA ASP A 74 1.06 1.55 28.36
C ASP A 74 2.50 2.05 28.60
N TYR A 75 3.46 1.46 27.88
CA TYR A 75 4.88 1.80 27.96
C TYR A 75 5.46 1.70 29.38
N ARG A 76 4.97 0.76 30.20
CA ARG A 76 5.34 0.60 31.62
C ARG A 76 6.86 0.61 31.86
N VAL A 77 7.63 -0.07 31.00
CA VAL A 77 9.09 -0.11 31.15
C VAL A 77 9.72 1.24 30.85
N ALA A 78 9.29 1.95 29.79
CA ALA A 78 9.79 3.28 29.49
C ALA A 78 9.48 4.27 30.63
N ARG A 79 8.28 4.18 31.23
CA ARG A 79 7.90 4.99 32.40
C ARG A 79 8.85 4.80 33.59
N SER A 80 9.43 3.61 33.77
CA SER A 80 10.36 3.34 34.88
C SER A 80 11.70 4.08 34.79
N TYR A 81 12.04 4.64 33.62
CA TYR A 81 13.22 5.49 33.43
C TYR A 81 12.98 6.96 33.79
N LEU A 82 11.72 7.38 33.96
CA LEU A 82 11.33 8.76 34.23
C LEU A 82 11.32 9.05 35.74
N THR A 83 11.39 10.33 36.12
CA THR A 83 11.08 10.73 37.51
C THR A 83 9.61 10.43 37.81
N SER A 84 9.30 10.18 39.07
CA SER A 84 7.97 9.68 39.47
C SER A 84 6.85 10.65 39.07
N ASP A 85 7.08 11.96 39.22
CA ASP A 85 6.11 13.01 38.86
C ASP A 85 5.89 13.14 37.34
N ILE A 86 6.90 12.82 36.54
CA ILE A 86 6.86 12.88 35.09
C ILE A 86 6.29 11.59 34.51
N ALA A 87 6.58 10.44 35.12
CA ALA A 87 6.03 9.14 34.74
C ALA A 87 4.50 9.14 34.75
N ASP A 88 3.87 9.85 35.70
CA ASP A 88 2.41 9.95 35.80
C ASP A 88 1.78 10.90 34.77
N ARG A 89 2.55 11.85 34.22
CA ARG A 89 2.06 12.91 33.32
C ARG A 89 2.44 12.73 31.86
N TRP A 90 3.47 11.93 31.60
CA TRP A 90 3.93 11.68 30.24
C TRP A 90 2.87 10.91 29.45
N ASP A 91 2.45 11.46 28.33
CA ASP A 91 1.52 10.83 27.40
C ASP A 91 2.27 10.32 26.17
N PRO A 92 2.51 8.98 26.05
CA PRO A 92 3.17 8.40 24.89
C PRO A 92 2.28 8.40 23.64
N HIS A 93 0.95 8.57 23.75
CA HIS A 93 0.03 8.51 22.61
C HIS A 93 -0.20 9.87 21.96
N ALA A 94 0.38 10.94 22.51
CA ALA A 94 0.27 12.29 21.97
C ALA A 94 0.80 12.39 20.53
N LYS A 95 1.96 11.76 20.26
CA LYS A 95 2.58 11.65 18.94
C LYS A 95 3.75 10.67 18.95
N VAL A 96 4.26 10.35 17.77
CA VAL A 96 5.52 9.65 17.58
C VAL A 96 6.43 10.51 16.72
N THR A 97 7.69 10.67 17.13
CA THR A 97 8.72 11.28 16.30
C THR A 97 9.69 10.21 15.85
N ILE A 98 9.89 10.11 14.53
CA ILE A 98 10.81 9.15 13.91
C ILE A 98 12.07 9.90 13.49
N TYR A 99 13.23 9.44 13.93
CA TYR A 99 14.52 10.08 13.63
C TYR A 99 15.52 9.12 12.99
N ASP A 100 16.46 9.69 12.23
CA ASP A 100 17.59 8.95 11.67
C ASP A 100 18.70 8.77 12.72
N ALA A 101 18.87 7.53 13.18
CA ALA A 101 19.84 7.15 14.21
C ALA A 101 21.22 6.73 13.65
N THR A 102 21.42 6.71 12.33
CA THR A 102 22.60 6.11 11.66
C THR A 102 23.92 6.64 12.22
N ASN A 103 24.02 7.96 12.42
CA ASN A 103 25.20 8.63 13.00
C ASN A 103 24.84 9.49 14.22
N HIS A 104 23.63 9.34 14.77
CA HIS A 104 23.11 10.21 15.81
C HIS A 104 22.75 9.38 17.04
N LYS A 105 23.63 9.43 18.04
CA LYS A 105 23.42 8.82 19.35
C LYS A 105 23.25 9.92 20.41
N PRO A 106 22.55 9.65 21.52
CA PRO A 106 22.51 10.58 22.64
C PRO A 106 23.94 10.88 23.13
N ALA A 107 24.25 12.16 23.28
CA ALA A 107 25.45 12.62 23.94
C ALA A 107 25.15 12.84 25.42
N SER A 108 26.01 12.34 26.30
CA SER A 108 25.85 12.47 27.74
C SER A 108 27.12 12.96 28.42
N THR A 109 26.94 13.62 29.55
CA THR A 109 27.98 13.94 30.52
C THR A 109 27.68 13.21 31.83
N VAL A 110 28.43 13.51 32.89
CA VAL A 110 28.12 13.01 34.24
C VAL A 110 26.81 13.54 34.82
N ALA A 111 26.17 14.56 34.20
CA ALA A 111 24.98 15.22 34.73
C ALA A 111 23.89 15.53 33.70
N THR A 112 24.16 15.42 32.40
CA THR A 112 23.22 15.82 31.33
C THR A 112 23.20 14.81 30.20
N ALA A 113 22.11 14.78 29.45
CA ALA A 113 22.00 14.01 28.22
C ALA A 113 21.11 14.72 27.20
N ALA A 114 21.53 14.70 25.93
CA ALA A 114 20.76 15.26 24.84
C ALA A 114 20.90 14.43 23.55
N LEU A 115 19.90 14.50 22.68
CA LEU A 115 19.93 13.92 21.34
C LEU A 115 19.70 15.00 20.30
N GLN A 116 20.61 15.08 19.33
CA GLN A 116 20.43 15.84 18.11
C GLN A 116 20.42 14.90 16.92
N ALA A 117 19.34 14.89 16.14
CA ALA A 117 19.19 13.99 15.01
C ALA A 117 18.22 14.55 13.95
N PRO A 118 18.39 14.25 12.65
CA PRO A 118 17.39 14.54 11.63
C PRO A 118 16.06 13.83 11.94
N VAL A 119 14.94 14.54 11.79
CA VAL A 119 13.60 13.94 11.87
C VAL A 119 13.21 13.47 10.48
N VAL A 120 12.70 12.25 10.41
CA VAL A 120 12.25 11.60 9.18
C VAL A 120 10.76 11.83 8.94
N GLY A 121 9.99 11.76 10.01
CA GLY A 121 8.55 11.96 9.99
C GLY A 121 7.97 11.91 11.38
N GLN A 122 6.68 12.19 11.47
CA GLN A 122 5.92 12.12 12.71
C GLN A 122 4.64 11.33 12.51
N ILE A 123 4.21 10.60 13.52
CA ILE A 123 2.90 9.97 13.54
C ILE A 123 2.04 10.77 14.53
N ASP A 124 0.89 11.25 14.07
CA ASP A 124 -0.04 11.97 14.94
C ASP A 124 -0.81 11.02 15.88
N SER A 125 -1.61 11.58 16.79
CA SER A 125 -2.39 10.82 17.76
C SER A 125 -3.48 9.93 17.13
N ARG A 126 -3.72 10.05 15.82
CA ARG A 126 -4.66 9.21 15.06
C ARG A 126 -3.95 8.12 14.26
N GLY A 127 -2.62 8.08 14.29
CA GLY A 127 -1.81 7.09 13.58
C GLY A 127 -1.40 7.50 12.17
N HIS A 128 -1.70 8.72 11.70
CA HIS A 128 -1.26 9.13 10.36
C HIS A 128 0.18 9.59 10.37
N TYR A 129 0.97 9.08 9.40
CA TYR A 129 2.35 9.48 9.22
C TYR A 129 2.45 10.73 8.35
N HIS A 130 3.25 11.69 8.82
CA HIS A 130 3.54 12.97 8.18
C HIS A 130 5.05 13.05 7.91
N PRO A 131 5.50 12.87 6.66
CA PRO A 131 6.92 12.93 6.32
C PRO A 131 7.48 14.36 6.49
N THR A 132 8.75 14.47 6.91
CA THR A 132 9.47 15.76 7.01
C THR A 132 10.92 15.62 6.56
N SER A 133 11.49 16.63 5.91
CA SER A 133 12.86 16.58 5.37
C SER A 133 13.81 17.67 5.88
N SER A 134 13.30 18.71 6.53
CA SER A 134 14.10 19.85 6.98
C SER A 134 14.18 20.02 8.50
N GLN A 135 13.53 19.14 9.26
CA GLN A 135 13.47 19.25 10.71
C GLN A 135 14.61 18.48 11.36
N THR A 136 15.30 19.14 12.29
CA THR A 136 16.29 18.51 13.17
C THR A 136 15.73 18.50 14.60
N LEU A 137 15.71 17.33 15.21
CA LEU A 137 15.46 17.17 16.63
C LEU A 137 16.65 17.71 17.41
N ASN A 138 16.38 18.49 18.44
CA ASN A 138 17.34 18.82 19.49
C ASN A 138 16.62 18.69 20.83
N HIS A 139 16.85 17.58 21.53
CA HIS A 139 16.13 17.24 22.74
C HIS A 139 17.08 17.02 23.91
N ASP A 140 16.92 17.82 24.97
CA ASP A 140 17.59 17.65 26.26
C ASP A 140 16.66 16.88 27.19
N PHE A 141 17.08 15.66 27.56
CA PHE A 141 16.29 14.73 28.35
C PHE A 141 16.05 15.21 29.78
N GLY A 142 16.87 16.13 30.31
CA GLY A 142 16.85 16.52 31.72
C GLY A 142 17.13 15.34 32.66
N MET A 143 18.16 15.43 33.49
CA MET A 143 18.50 14.34 34.40
C MET A 143 18.30 14.78 35.85
N ALA A 144 17.68 13.92 36.65
CA ALA A 144 17.48 14.12 38.08
C ALA A 144 17.82 12.83 38.85
N GLN A 145 18.19 12.97 40.12
CA GLN A 145 18.37 11.83 41.01
C GLN A 145 17.14 11.63 41.89
N GLU A 146 16.59 10.42 41.90
CA GLU A 146 15.60 9.96 42.86
C GLU A 146 16.18 8.79 43.66
N SER A 147 16.24 8.91 44.98
CA SER A 147 16.79 7.85 45.85
C SER A 147 18.20 7.37 45.43
N GLY A 148 19.05 8.30 44.95
CA GLY A 148 20.40 8.01 44.47
C GLY A 148 20.49 7.41 43.06
N GLN A 149 19.36 7.27 42.36
CA GLN A 149 19.28 6.70 41.01
C GLN A 149 18.99 7.77 39.97
N TRP A 150 19.69 7.74 38.83
CA TRP A 150 19.42 8.65 37.73
C TRP A 150 18.08 8.34 37.06
N ARG A 151 17.28 9.38 36.81
CA ARG A 151 16.00 9.35 36.10
C ARG A 151 15.87 10.54 35.16
N ILE A 152 15.06 10.36 34.11
CA ILE A 152 14.77 11.38 33.10
C ILE A 152 13.64 12.29 33.60
N SER A 153 13.89 13.59 33.66
CA SER A 153 12.92 14.59 34.14
C SER A 153 12.22 15.36 33.02
N ARG A 154 12.67 15.23 31.77
CA ARG A 154 12.08 15.86 30.58
C ARG A 154 12.09 14.90 29.39
N PRO A 155 11.22 13.89 29.35
CA PRO A 155 11.05 13.06 28.17
C PRO A 155 10.56 13.88 26.98
N PRO A 156 10.71 13.37 25.75
CA PRO A 156 10.08 13.97 24.59
C PRO A 156 8.55 13.93 24.73
N GLU A 157 7.86 14.85 24.06
CA GLU A 157 6.41 14.78 23.92
C GLU A 157 6.05 13.57 23.04
N GLY A 158 5.28 12.64 23.59
CA GLY A 158 5.02 11.37 22.95
C GLY A 158 6.23 10.44 22.96
N VAL A 159 6.33 9.60 21.92
CA VAL A 159 7.37 8.58 21.77
C VAL A 159 8.40 9.04 20.73
N LEU A 160 9.67 8.76 20.98
CA LEU A 160 10.78 9.03 20.06
C LEU A 160 11.46 7.72 19.66
N ILE A 161 11.34 7.31 18.40
CA ILE A 161 11.87 6.04 17.88
C ILE A 161 12.80 6.25 16.69
N SER A 162 13.76 5.35 16.53
CA SER A 162 14.58 5.35 15.32
C SER A 162 13.77 4.89 14.11
N GLN A 163 14.16 5.34 12.92
CA GLN A 163 13.61 4.87 11.65
C GLN A 163 13.67 3.34 11.51
N TYR A 164 14.79 2.74 11.92
CA TYR A 164 14.96 1.28 11.95
C TYR A 164 13.93 0.58 12.87
N THR A 165 13.67 1.15 14.05
CA THR A 165 12.65 0.65 14.97
C THR A 165 11.27 0.73 14.34
N PHE A 166 10.93 1.87 13.75
CA PHE A 166 9.65 2.07 13.06
C PHE A 166 9.42 0.97 12.01
N GLN A 167 10.38 0.74 11.10
CA GLN A 167 10.25 -0.25 10.04
C GLN A 167 10.07 -1.70 10.52
N ARG A 168 10.55 -2.04 11.72
CA ARG A 168 10.55 -3.43 12.23
C ARG A 168 9.46 -3.74 13.22
N SER A 169 8.94 -2.73 13.92
CA SER A 169 8.04 -2.93 15.07
C SER A 169 6.72 -2.17 14.93
N TRP A 170 6.48 -1.58 13.76
CA TRP A 170 5.23 -0.91 13.44
C TRP A 170 4.57 -1.55 12.23
N SER A 171 3.24 -1.54 12.26
CA SER A 171 2.40 -2.07 11.20
C SER A 171 1.67 -0.92 10.52
N THR A 172 1.73 -0.89 9.20
CA THR A 172 0.89 -0.04 8.36
C THR A 172 -0.43 -0.75 8.09
N ILE A 173 -1.54 -0.13 8.50
CA ILE A 173 -2.88 -0.72 8.43
C ILE A 173 -3.75 0.18 7.54
N PRO A 174 -4.38 -0.36 6.48
CA PRO A 174 -5.41 0.36 5.75
C PRO A 174 -6.73 0.36 6.52
N ILE A 175 -7.29 1.54 6.76
CA ILE A 175 -8.70 1.73 7.12
C ILE A 175 -9.44 2.22 5.88
N TYR A 176 -10.67 1.73 5.66
CA TYR A 176 -11.39 2.05 4.42
C TYR A 176 -12.51 3.05 4.65
N PHE A 177 -12.74 3.88 3.63
CA PHE A 177 -13.85 4.83 3.53
C PHE A 177 -14.48 4.72 2.14
N LEU A 178 -15.67 5.29 1.96
CA LEU A 178 -16.40 5.26 0.69
C LEU A 178 -16.11 6.50 -0.15
N THR A 179 -16.14 6.34 -1.48
CA THR A 179 -16.26 7.47 -2.42
C THR A 179 -17.56 8.26 -2.19
N GLU A 180 -17.69 9.47 -2.77
CA GLU A 180 -18.94 10.24 -2.77
C GLU A 180 -20.10 9.57 -3.54
N ALA A 181 -19.84 8.58 -4.38
CA ALA A 181 -20.90 7.72 -4.94
C ALA A 181 -21.27 6.52 -4.06
N ALA A 182 -20.42 6.15 -3.07
CA ALA A 182 -20.47 4.86 -2.34
C ALA A 182 -20.55 3.64 -3.25
N ASP A 183 -19.78 3.67 -4.33
CA ASP A 183 -19.60 2.56 -5.25
C ASP A 183 -18.24 1.87 -5.05
N ARG A 184 -17.31 2.50 -4.32
CA ARG A 184 -15.95 2.00 -4.10
C ARG A 184 -15.45 2.32 -2.69
N LEU A 185 -14.54 1.50 -2.21
CA LEU A 185 -13.78 1.72 -0.97
C LEU A 185 -12.37 2.22 -1.29
N VAL A 186 -11.96 3.27 -0.58
CA VAL A 186 -10.65 3.92 -0.70
C VAL A 186 -9.92 3.74 0.62
N PRO A 187 -8.68 3.22 0.61
CA PRO A 187 -7.91 3.10 1.83
C PRO A 187 -7.29 4.43 2.25
N ASP A 188 -7.20 4.59 3.55
CA ASP A 188 -6.35 5.55 4.24
C ASP A 188 -5.46 4.75 5.20
N VAL A 189 -4.17 5.07 5.26
CA VAL A 189 -3.21 4.27 6.02
C VAL A 189 -2.92 4.90 7.38
N ILE A 190 -2.89 4.05 8.41
CA ILE A 190 -2.45 4.38 9.75
C ILE A 190 -1.28 3.48 10.16
N HIS A 191 -0.46 3.97 11.08
CA HIS A 191 0.68 3.27 11.64
C HIS A 191 0.47 3.06 13.13
N LEU A 192 0.54 1.80 13.54
CA LEU A 192 0.42 1.41 14.95
C LEU A 192 1.62 0.55 15.34
N PRO A 193 2.05 0.56 16.61
CA PRO A 193 3.00 -0.44 17.11
C PRO A 193 2.43 -1.84 16.83
N SER A 194 3.21 -2.75 16.27
CA SER A 194 2.71 -4.06 15.83
C SER A 194 2.06 -4.87 16.96
N ALA A 195 2.54 -4.73 18.20
CA ALA A 195 1.96 -5.36 19.38
C ALA A 195 0.57 -4.81 19.78
N ALA A 196 0.22 -3.61 19.31
CA ALA A 196 -1.07 -2.95 19.54
C ALA A 196 -1.90 -2.80 18.24
N ALA A 197 -1.40 -3.32 17.12
CA ALA A 197 -2.06 -3.34 15.83
C ALA A 197 -3.10 -4.46 15.81
N ASP A 198 -4.23 -4.22 16.50
CA ASP A 198 -5.33 -5.16 16.63
C ASP A 198 -6.61 -4.66 15.92
N PRO A 199 -7.65 -5.52 15.76
CA PRO A 199 -8.91 -5.13 15.14
C PRO A 199 -9.58 -3.93 15.81
N ASP A 200 -9.50 -3.82 17.14
CA ASP A 200 -10.13 -2.73 17.88
C ASP A 200 -9.46 -1.39 17.59
N ALA A 201 -8.13 -1.37 17.43
CA ALA A 201 -7.38 -0.17 17.07
C ALA A 201 -7.74 0.32 15.67
N ALA A 202 -7.83 -0.58 14.69
CA ALA A 202 -8.28 -0.24 13.33
C ALA A 202 -9.73 0.27 13.33
N LEU A 203 -10.64 -0.36 14.07
CA LEU A 203 -12.02 0.09 14.20
C LEU A 203 -12.13 1.46 14.88
N ARG A 204 -11.34 1.73 15.92
CA ARG A 204 -11.28 3.04 16.57
C ARG A 204 -10.84 4.12 15.58
N ALA A 205 -9.78 3.88 14.81
CA ALA A 205 -9.28 4.83 13.83
C ALA A 205 -10.30 5.10 12.71
N MET A 206 -10.93 4.06 12.17
CA MET A 206 -12.00 4.19 11.17
C MET A 206 -13.24 4.92 11.72
N THR A 207 -13.66 4.62 12.95
CA THR A 207 -14.84 5.24 13.58
C THR A 207 -14.59 6.70 13.96
N ALA A 208 -13.33 7.12 14.13
CA ALA A 208 -12.97 8.52 14.31
C ALA A 208 -13.24 9.39 13.06
N GLY A 209 -13.70 8.80 11.97
CA GLY A 209 -14.18 9.47 10.78
C GLY A 209 -13.09 9.75 9.75
N VAL A 210 -13.51 10.23 8.58
CA VAL A 210 -12.62 10.58 7.46
C VAL A 210 -11.63 11.67 7.90
N PRO A 211 -10.32 11.55 7.63
CA PRO A 211 -9.37 12.62 7.90
C PRO A 211 -9.71 13.87 7.09
N LYS A 212 -9.51 15.06 7.69
CA LYS A 212 -9.84 16.35 7.05
C LYS A 212 -9.30 16.52 5.62
N PRO A 213 -8.06 16.14 5.27
CA PRO A 213 -7.60 16.29 3.89
C PRO A 213 -8.39 15.47 2.86
N LEU A 214 -9.13 14.43 3.31
CA LEU A 214 -9.89 13.51 2.46
C LEU A 214 -11.41 13.74 2.52
N ASP A 215 -11.90 14.62 3.40
CA ASP A 215 -13.35 14.81 3.64
C ASP A 215 -14.12 15.36 2.44
N ALA A 216 -13.43 16.05 1.53
CA ALA A 216 -13.99 16.58 0.30
C ALA A 216 -14.28 15.50 -0.76
N VAL A 217 -13.70 14.30 -0.63
CA VAL A 217 -13.81 13.23 -1.65
C VAL A 217 -14.27 11.89 -1.08
N LEU A 218 -14.13 11.69 0.23
CA LEU A 218 -14.51 10.46 0.93
C LEU A 218 -15.62 10.71 1.96
N ARG A 219 -16.40 9.67 2.22
CA ARG A 219 -17.38 9.62 3.32
C ARG A 219 -17.28 8.33 4.11
N THR A 220 -17.90 8.32 5.28
CA THR A 220 -18.06 7.11 6.09
C THR A 220 -19.47 6.53 5.94
N ALA A 221 -19.57 5.20 5.99
CA ALA A 221 -20.82 4.45 6.08
C ALA A 221 -21.38 4.37 7.52
N LEU A 222 -20.62 4.85 8.50
CA LEU A 222 -21.03 4.94 9.90
C LEU A 222 -21.61 6.35 10.15
N PRO A 223 -22.95 6.52 10.14
CA PRO A 223 -23.54 7.81 10.45
C PRO A 223 -23.39 8.16 11.93
N ASP A 224 -23.64 9.41 12.27
CA ASP A 224 -23.63 9.89 13.65
C ASP A 224 -24.45 8.99 14.58
N GLY A 225 -23.86 8.65 15.72
CA GLY A 225 -24.47 7.78 16.73
C GLY A 225 -24.31 6.27 16.46
N VAL A 226 -23.80 5.85 15.30
CA VAL A 226 -23.35 4.47 15.06
C VAL A 226 -21.86 4.36 15.42
N THR A 227 -21.60 3.69 16.55
CA THR A 227 -20.24 3.54 17.10
C THR A 227 -19.96 2.10 17.46
N VAL A 228 -18.68 1.73 17.55
CA VAL A 228 -18.24 0.48 18.16
C VAL A 228 -18.30 0.64 19.68
N THR A 229 -19.06 -0.20 20.38
CA THR A 229 -19.40 -0.01 21.81
C THR A 229 -18.59 -0.86 22.78
N GLY A 230 -17.67 -1.69 22.30
CA GLY A 230 -16.86 -2.57 23.13
C GLY A 230 -15.68 -3.17 22.35
N THR A 231 -15.02 -4.15 22.96
CA THR A 231 -13.92 -4.89 22.33
C THR A 231 -14.44 -5.98 21.41
N THR A 232 -13.79 -6.15 20.28
CA THR A 232 -14.04 -7.28 19.39
C THR A 232 -13.58 -8.59 20.03
N SER A 233 -14.22 -9.68 19.60
CA SER A 233 -13.80 -11.04 19.98
C SER A 233 -13.68 -11.89 18.72
N VAL A 234 -12.53 -12.54 18.54
CA VAL A 234 -12.30 -13.50 17.46
C VAL A 234 -12.43 -14.91 18.01
N ASP A 235 -13.33 -15.70 17.45
CA ASP A 235 -13.49 -17.10 17.85
C ASP A 235 -12.46 -18.04 17.20
N ALA A 236 -12.48 -19.32 17.57
CA ALA A 236 -11.52 -20.31 17.11
C ALA A 236 -11.59 -20.63 15.60
N VAL A 237 -12.66 -20.21 14.90
CA VAL A 237 -12.82 -20.40 13.44
C VAL A 237 -12.57 -19.10 12.67
N GLY A 238 -12.14 -18.03 13.35
CA GLY A 238 -11.76 -16.76 12.76
C GLY A 238 -12.93 -15.80 12.52
N VAL A 239 -14.06 -15.99 13.20
CA VAL A 239 -15.16 -15.02 13.16
C VAL A 239 -14.91 -13.93 14.19
N VAL A 240 -14.70 -12.70 13.71
CA VAL A 240 -14.67 -11.51 14.57
C VAL A 240 -16.10 -11.00 14.79
N THR A 241 -16.47 -10.77 16.05
CA THR A 241 -17.75 -10.11 16.38
C THR A 241 -17.51 -8.64 16.65
N VAL A 242 -18.16 -7.77 15.85
CA VAL A 242 -18.10 -6.31 15.94
C VAL A 242 -19.34 -5.80 16.71
N PRO A 243 -19.16 -5.27 17.93
CA PRO A 243 -20.26 -4.73 18.73
C PRO A 243 -20.56 -3.27 18.34
N LEU A 244 -21.68 -3.05 17.63
CA LEU A 244 -22.15 -1.71 17.28
C LEU A 244 -23.20 -1.21 18.27
N SER A 245 -23.37 0.10 18.33
CA SER A 245 -24.46 0.76 19.04
C SER A 245 -25.82 0.32 18.50
N ALA A 246 -26.86 0.41 19.33
CA ALA A 246 -28.23 0.03 18.96
C ALA A 246 -28.76 0.81 17.73
N SER A 247 -28.23 2.02 17.48
CA SER A 247 -28.56 2.85 16.32
C SER A 247 -28.29 2.14 14.99
N ALA A 248 -27.33 1.21 14.93
CA ALA A 248 -27.06 0.43 13.73
C ALA A 248 -28.27 -0.42 13.28
N ALA A 249 -29.14 -0.82 14.21
CA ALA A 249 -30.37 -1.54 13.89
C ALA A 249 -31.42 -0.65 13.19
N GLN A 250 -31.29 0.68 13.24
CA GLN A 250 -32.21 1.60 12.56
C GLN A 250 -31.80 1.91 11.11
N LEU A 251 -30.61 1.47 10.69
CA LEU A 251 -30.14 1.63 9.33
C LEU A 251 -30.97 0.80 8.35
N SER A 252 -31.24 1.35 7.16
CA SER A 252 -31.84 0.62 6.05
C SER A 252 -30.94 -0.55 5.60
N PRO A 253 -31.48 -1.58 4.92
CA PRO A 253 -30.68 -2.69 4.40
C PRO A 253 -29.47 -2.23 3.56
N SER A 254 -29.65 -1.24 2.69
CA SER A 254 -28.56 -0.68 1.87
C SER A 254 -27.50 0.03 2.71
N GLN A 255 -27.89 0.80 3.73
CA GLN A 255 -26.93 1.44 4.65
C GLN A 255 -26.14 0.41 5.46
N ARG A 256 -26.80 -0.67 5.93
CA ARG A 256 -26.11 -1.75 6.64
C ARG A 256 -25.12 -2.47 5.74
N ARG A 257 -25.45 -2.67 4.45
CA ARG A 257 -24.53 -3.24 3.47
C ARG A 257 -23.28 -2.39 3.30
N LEU A 258 -23.45 -1.07 3.14
CA LEU A 258 -22.32 -0.14 3.05
C LEU A 258 -21.46 -0.16 4.33
N LEU A 259 -22.08 -0.12 5.50
CA LEU A 259 -21.38 -0.23 6.78
C LEU A 259 -20.59 -1.54 6.87
N ALA A 260 -21.24 -2.67 6.56
CA ALA A 260 -20.61 -3.98 6.62
C ALA A 260 -19.45 -4.09 5.63
N SER A 261 -19.56 -3.51 4.42
CA SER A 261 -18.47 -3.48 3.45
C SER A 261 -17.24 -2.74 3.98
N GLN A 262 -17.42 -1.53 4.51
CA GLN A 262 -16.33 -0.70 5.03
C GLN A 262 -15.63 -1.35 6.22
N VAL A 263 -16.41 -1.87 7.17
CA VAL A 263 -15.87 -2.53 8.36
C VAL A 263 -15.17 -3.84 7.99
N THR A 264 -15.77 -4.65 7.11
CA THR A 264 -15.20 -5.95 6.73
C THR A 264 -13.88 -5.79 5.99
N TRP A 265 -13.76 -4.82 5.08
CA TRP A 265 -12.50 -4.53 4.39
C TRP A 265 -11.42 -3.96 5.33
N THR A 266 -11.80 -3.11 6.28
CA THR A 266 -10.88 -2.63 7.33
C THR A 266 -10.33 -3.77 8.19
N LEU A 267 -11.14 -4.80 8.46
CA LEU A 267 -10.73 -5.97 9.23
C LEU A 267 -10.10 -7.09 8.38
N ASN A 268 -10.19 -7.02 7.05
CA ASN A 268 -9.74 -8.08 6.15
C ASN A 268 -8.23 -8.32 6.29
N GLY A 269 -7.43 -7.31 6.65
CA GLY A 269 -5.97 -7.42 6.76
C GLY A 269 -5.47 -8.37 7.86
N PHE A 270 -6.25 -8.62 8.91
CA PHE A 270 -5.82 -9.38 10.07
C PHE A 270 -5.89 -10.90 9.83
N ALA A 271 -4.76 -11.60 9.95
CA ALA A 271 -4.67 -13.03 9.62
C ALA A 271 -5.58 -13.95 10.46
N ALA A 272 -5.94 -13.55 11.68
CA ALA A 272 -6.85 -14.29 12.55
C ALA A 272 -8.32 -14.17 12.13
N ILE A 273 -8.66 -13.23 11.23
CA ILE A 273 -10.03 -12.94 10.82
C ILE A 273 -10.28 -13.53 9.44
N SER A 274 -11.28 -14.39 9.35
CA SER A 274 -11.81 -14.94 8.10
C SER A 274 -13.17 -14.34 7.76
N ARG A 275 -13.99 -14.05 8.78
CA ARG A 275 -15.38 -13.62 8.65
C ARG A 275 -15.75 -12.63 9.74
N VAL A 276 -16.76 -11.81 9.50
CA VAL A 276 -17.24 -10.77 10.41
C VAL A 276 -18.70 -11.01 10.77
N ARG A 277 -19.01 -10.91 12.06
CA ARG A 277 -20.37 -10.88 12.61
C ARG A 277 -20.64 -9.51 13.20
N PHE A 278 -21.81 -8.95 12.93
CA PHE A 278 -22.22 -7.66 13.47
C PHE A 278 -23.31 -7.82 14.51
N THR A 279 -23.20 -7.07 15.60
CA THR A 279 -24.29 -6.91 16.58
C THR A 279 -24.63 -5.44 16.75
N ALA A 280 -25.89 -5.12 17.05
CA ALA A 280 -26.37 -3.78 17.35
C ALA A 280 -27.07 -3.81 18.72
N GLY A 281 -26.49 -3.15 19.71
CA GLY A 281 -27.00 -3.20 21.09
C GLY A 281 -27.05 -4.62 21.67
N GLY A 282 -26.10 -5.47 21.29
CA GLY A 282 -26.01 -6.87 21.74
C GLY A 282 -26.87 -7.87 20.97
N SER A 283 -27.74 -7.42 20.05
CA SER A 283 -28.54 -8.30 19.18
C SER A 283 -27.88 -8.46 17.81
N LEU A 284 -28.02 -9.61 17.16
CA LEU A 284 -27.50 -9.82 15.81
C LEU A 284 -28.05 -8.76 14.84
N LEU A 285 -27.16 -8.10 14.11
CA LEU A 285 -27.54 -7.16 13.06
C LEU A 285 -27.81 -7.95 11.77
N SER A 286 -29.06 -7.95 11.32
CA SER A 286 -29.43 -8.62 10.07
C SER A 286 -28.81 -7.91 8.85
N LEU A 287 -28.07 -8.67 8.05
CA LEU A 287 -27.48 -8.27 6.77
C LEU A 287 -28.10 -9.14 5.64
N PRO A 288 -28.57 -8.53 4.53
CA PRO A 288 -29.30 -9.28 3.49
C PRO A 288 -28.54 -10.44 2.85
N GLU A 289 -27.22 -10.33 2.75
CA GLU A 289 -26.35 -11.27 2.02
C GLU A 289 -25.44 -12.07 2.96
N ALA A 290 -25.69 -12.03 4.28
CA ALA A 290 -24.95 -12.85 5.23
C ALA A 290 -25.18 -14.35 4.98
N ALA A 291 -24.16 -15.15 5.27
CA ALA A 291 -24.27 -16.59 5.25
C ALA A 291 -25.24 -17.10 6.35
N GLU A 292 -25.58 -18.38 6.32
CA GLU A 292 -26.52 -19.01 7.26
C GLU A 292 -26.13 -18.79 8.74
N ASP A 293 -24.83 -18.74 9.03
CA ASP A 293 -24.25 -18.48 10.36
C ASP A 293 -24.23 -16.99 10.77
N GLN A 294 -24.89 -16.13 9.99
CA GLN A 294 -25.01 -14.68 10.18
C GLN A 294 -23.67 -13.93 10.13
N THR A 295 -22.77 -14.39 9.26
CA THR A 295 -21.46 -13.76 9.05
C THR A 295 -21.25 -13.35 7.59
N VAL A 296 -20.31 -12.44 7.35
CA VAL A 296 -19.89 -11.96 6.02
C VAL A 296 -18.38 -12.04 5.87
N SER A 297 -17.87 -12.03 4.63
CA SER A 297 -16.43 -12.00 4.32
C SER A 297 -16.12 -10.87 3.33
N ALA A 298 -14.85 -10.53 3.15
CA ALA A 298 -14.42 -9.48 2.22
C ALA A 298 -14.86 -9.79 0.77
N ASP A 299 -14.82 -11.06 0.35
CA ASP A 299 -15.26 -11.52 -0.97
C ASP A 299 -16.70 -11.14 -1.31
N LEU A 300 -17.59 -11.02 -0.31
CA LEU A 300 -18.97 -10.60 -0.52
C LEU A 300 -19.08 -9.14 -1.01
N TYR A 301 -18.04 -8.35 -0.75
CA TYR A 301 -17.96 -6.93 -1.04
C TYR A 301 -16.82 -6.62 -2.01
N ALA A 302 -16.36 -7.60 -2.79
CA ALA A 302 -15.24 -7.45 -3.72
C ALA A 302 -15.52 -6.41 -4.81
N GLU A 303 -16.79 -6.16 -5.15
CA GLU A 303 -17.19 -5.15 -6.12
C GLU A 303 -16.87 -3.70 -5.66
N PHE A 304 -16.71 -3.47 -4.37
CA PHE A 304 -16.26 -2.18 -3.85
C PHE A 304 -14.75 -1.98 -3.95
N ILE A 305 -13.98 -3.03 -4.24
CA ILE A 305 -12.53 -2.95 -4.40
C ILE A 305 -12.20 -2.97 -5.89
N PRO A 306 -11.74 -1.83 -6.45
CA PRO A 306 -11.57 -1.67 -7.90
C PRO A 306 -10.22 -2.22 -8.36
N LEU A 307 -9.85 -3.43 -7.92
CA LEU A 307 -8.65 -4.11 -8.39
C LEU A 307 -8.93 -4.91 -9.68
N PRO A 308 -7.97 -5.00 -10.61
CA PRO A 308 -8.15 -5.80 -11.81
C PRO A 308 -8.29 -7.30 -11.50
N ALA A 309 -9.26 -7.97 -12.14
CA ALA A 309 -9.62 -9.37 -11.85
C ALA A 309 -8.63 -10.42 -12.42
N THR A 310 -7.54 -10.01 -13.08
CA THR A 310 -6.60 -10.94 -13.73
C THR A 310 -5.48 -11.40 -12.80
N HIS A 311 -4.99 -12.61 -13.03
CA HIS A 311 -3.71 -13.08 -12.45
C HIS A 311 -2.56 -13.07 -13.46
N SER A 312 -2.81 -12.72 -14.72
CA SER A 312 -1.81 -12.77 -15.79
C SER A 312 -1.88 -11.50 -16.62
N PRO A 313 -1.20 -10.42 -16.18
CA PRO A 313 -1.18 -9.18 -16.96
C PRO A 313 -0.58 -9.43 -18.35
N THR A 314 -1.09 -8.71 -19.33
CA THR A 314 -0.41 -8.59 -20.63
C THR A 314 0.48 -7.36 -20.63
N VAL A 315 1.75 -7.56 -20.92
CA VAL A 315 2.71 -6.47 -21.12
C VAL A 315 2.67 -6.05 -22.59
N VAL A 316 2.56 -4.75 -22.82
CA VAL A 316 2.63 -4.15 -24.16
C VAL A 316 3.88 -3.30 -24.24
N ALA A 317 4.56 -3.37 -25.38
CA ALA A 317 5.79 -2.63 -25.60
C ALA A 317 5.80 -1.99 -26.99
N VAL A 318 6.57 -0.92 -27.14
CA VAL A 318 6.86 -0.27 -28.41
C VAL A 318 8.31 -0.52 -28.79
N ILE A 319 8.55 -1.18 -29.92
CA ILE A 319 9.89 -1.40 -30.49
C ILE A 319 9.92 -0.76 -31.86
N LYS A 320 10.91 0.12 -32.10
CA LYS A 320 11.04 0.87 -33.37
C LYS A 320 9.72 1.54 -33.80
N GLY A 321 8.98 2.08 -32.84
CA GLY A 321 7.68 2.74 -33.03
C GLY A 321 6.49 1.79 -33.28
N GLN A 322 6.69 0.46 -33.29
CA GLN A 322 5.63 -0.54 -33.49
C GLN A 322 5.12 -1.08 -32.15
N MET A 323 3.80 -1.10 -31.97
CA MET A 323 3.14 -1.72 -30.81
C MET A 323 3.08 -3.25 -30.94
N GLY A 324 3.37 -3.92 -29.83
CA GLY A 324 3.25 -5.37 -29.73
C GLY A 324 3.09 -5.87 -28.31
N ARG A 325 2.62 -7.10 -28.18
CA ARG A 325 2.49 -7.81 -26.91
C ARG A 325 3.75 -8.58 -26.58
N VAL A 326 4.12 -8.59 -25.31
CA VAL A 326 5.16 -9.48 -24.80
C VAL A 326 4.48 -10.75 -24.32
N ALA A 327 4.87 -11.90 -24.90
CA ALA A 327 4.35 -13.19 -24.46
C ALA A 327 4.66 -13.42 -22.97
N ALA A 328 3.80 -14.18 -22.27
CA ALA A 328 3.99 -14.47 -20.84
C ALA A 328 5.34 -15.14 -20.53
N SER A 329 5.91 -15.88 -21.48
CA SER A 329 7.26 -16.45 -21.37
C SER A 329 8.37 -15.40 -21.32
N GLY A 330 8.11 -14.19 -21.80
CA GLY A 330 9.05 -13.07 -21.77
C GLY A 330 10.16 -13.14 -22.83
N HIS A 331 9.97 -13.84 -23.95
CA HIS A 331 10.99 -13.88 -25.02
C HIS A 331 10.45 -13.60 -26.42
N ASN A 332 9.13 -13.54 -26.56
CA ASN A 332 8.49 -13.32 -27.86
C ASN A 332 7.73 -11.99 -27.83
N PHE A 333 8.05 -11.13 -28.79
CA PHE A 333 7.31 -9.90 -29.08
C PHE A 333 6.38 -10.17 -30.27
N GLN A 334 5.08 -10.09 -30.03
CA GLN A 334 4.05 -10.27 -31.04
C GLN A 334 3.54 -8.90 -31.48
N ILE A 335 3.94 -8.48 -32.66
CA ILE A 335 3.45 -7.23 -33.28
C ILE A 335 1.93 -7.32 -33.42
N MET A 336 1.23 -6.27 -32.99
CA MET A 336 -0.22 -6.17 -33.16
C MET A 336 -0.56 -5.87 -34.63
N PRO A 337 -1.62 -6.46 -35.22
CA PRO A 337 -2.05 -6.11 -36.57
C PRO A 337 -2.60 -4.68 -36.65
N GLY A 338 -2.50 -4.02 -37.82
CA GLY A 338 -3.04 -2.69 -38.11
C GLY A 338 -2.04 -1.54 -37.93
N ALA A 339 -2.51 -0.29 -38.04
CA ALA A 339 -1.68 0.89 -38.24
C ALA A 339 -0.55 1.10 -37.21
N LEU A 340 -0.82 0.93 -35.91
CA LEU A 340 0.17 1.14 -34.84
C LEU A 340 1.14 -0.04 -34.65
N GLY A 341 0.89 -1.18 -35.29
CA GLY A 341 1.86 -2.29 -35.31
C GLY A 341 2.71 -2.36 -36.59
N ARG A 342 2.38 -1.59 -37.64
CA ARG A 342 3.21 -1.50 -38.85
C ARG A 342 4.50 -0.72 -38.58
N GLU A 343 5.44 -0.82 -39.51
CA GLU A 343 6.67 -0.03 -39.49
C GLU A 343 6.35 1.46 -39.27
N ALA A 344 7.13 2.09 -38.40
CA ALA A 344 6.86 3.45 -37.96
C ALA A 344 7.10 4.47 -39.09
N THR A 345 6.12 5.34 -39.24
CA THR A 345 6.12 6.54 -40.08
C THR A 345 5.82 7.75 -39.18
N THR A 346 5.84 8.96 -39.74
CA THR A 346 5.47 10.17 -38.98
C THR A 346 4.06 10.14 -38.42
N ASN A 347 3.14 9.35 -39.00
CA ASN A 347 1.72 9.38 -38.66
C ASN A 347 1.25 8.22 -37.76
N ASN A 348 2.05 7.17 -37.60
CA ASN A 348 1.68 5.97 -36.80
C ASN A 348 2.74 5.60 -35.75
N SER A 349 3.79 6.41 -35.56
CA SER A 349 4.78 6.17 -34.51
C SER A 349 4.26 6.61 -33.13
N VAL A 350 4.54 5.81 -32.12
CA VAL A 350 4.09 6.00 -30.74
C VAL A 350 5.26 6.33 -29.80
N ALA A 351 5.07 7.31 -28.91
CA ALA A 351 6.01 7.64 -27.82
C ALA A 351 5.67 6.94 -26.50
N GLU A 352 4.38 6.79 -26.19
CA GLU A 352 3.89 6.18 -24.94
C GLU A 352 2.61 5.40 -25.23
N VAL A 353 2.38 4.31 -24.49
CA VAL A 353 1.15 3.51 -24.55
C VAL A 353 0.45 3.57 -23.20
N ALA A 354 -0.88 3.62 -23.20
CA ALA A 354 -1.64 3.65 -21.96
C ALA A 354 -1.57 2.30 -21.22
N SER A 355 -1.32 2.34 -19.92
CA SER A 355 -1.67 1.23 -19.04
C SER A 355 -3.17 1.26 -18.75
N THR A 356 -3.79 0.09 -18.60
CA THR A 356 -5.22 -0.04 -18.31
C THR A 356 -5.45 -0.93 -17.10
N GLN A 357 -6.39 -0.50 -16.26
CA GLN A 357 -6.87 -1.26 -15.10
C GLN A 357 -7.93 -2.31 -15.49
N LEU A 358 -8.37 -2.33 -16.75
CA LEU A 358 -9.44 -3.19 -17.24
C LEU A 358 -8.90 -4.48 -17.84
N THR A 359 -9.60 -5.59 -17.61
CA THR A 359 -9.36 -6.83 -18.34
C THR A 359 -9.76 -6.62 -19.80
N MET A 360 -8.80 -6.71 -20.71
CA MET A 360 -9.11 -6.59 -22.14
C MET A 360 -9.73 -7.90 -22.65
N PRO A 361 -10.72 -7.84 -23.57
CA PRO A 361 -11.34 -9.05 -24.10
C PRO A 361 -10.28 -9.98 -24.71
N MET A 362 -10.29 -11.25 -24.31
CA MET A 362 -9.41 -12.29 -24.86
C MET A 362 -9.59 -12.39 -26.38
N ILE A 363 -8.53 -12.13 -27.12
CA ILE A 363 -8.53 -12.05 -28.59
C ILE A 363 -8.57 -13.45 -29.17
N SER A 364 -9.61 -13.72 -29.97
CA SER A 364 -9.55 -14.76 -31.00
C SER A 364 -9.01 -14.14 -32.29
N PRO A 365 -8.28 -14.88 -33.14
CA PRO A 365 -7.89 -14.41 -34.49
C PRO A 365 -9.05 -13.90 -35.35
N ARG A 366 -10.31 -14.21 -34.97
CA ARG A 366 -11.53 -13.74 -35.64
C ARG A 366 -12.03 -12.36 -35.18
N SER A 367 -11.45 -11.78 -34.12
CA SER A 367 -11.89 -10.49 -33.54
C SER A 367 -10.68 -9.61 -33.14
N PRO A 368 -9.97 -8.97 -34.08
CA PRO A 368 -9.05 -7.88 -33.74
C PRO A 368 -9.90 -6.73 -33.14
N GLY A 369 -9.83 -6.52 -31.82
CA GLY A 369 -10.90 -5.79 -31.11
C GLY A 369 -10.52 -4.98 -29.89
N ALA A 370 -9.31 -5.13 -29.35
CA ALA A 370 -8.88 -4.28 -28.24
C ALA A 370 -8.69 -2.83 -28.73
N VAL A 371 -9.29 -1.87 -28.02
CA VAL A 371 -9.04 -0.45 -28.22
C VAL A 371 -7.84 -0.04 -27.36
N TRP A 372 -6.85 0.54 -28.00
CA TRP A 372 -5.62 1.02 -27.38
C TRP A 372 -5.56 2.53 -27.40
N HIS A 373 -4.96 3.09 -26.36
CA HIS A 373 -4.67 4.51 -26.28
C HIS A 373 -3.17 4.73 -26.21
N ALA A 374 -2.69 5.74 -26.92
CA ALA A 374 -1.28 6.00 -27.07
C ALA A 374 -1.01 7.49 -27.26
N VAL A 375 0.23 7.92 -27.06
CA VAL A 375 0.69 9.27 -27.40
C VAL A 375 1.54 9.17 -28.66
N SER A 376 1.30 10.05 -29.62
CA SER A 376 2.10 10.16 -30.85
C SER A 376 3.58 10.39 -30.55
N ALA A 377 4.47 9.99 -31.47
CA ALA A 377 5.92 10.12 -31.29
C ALA A 377 6.40 11.56 -30.99
N ASP A 378 5.71 12.56 -31.53
CA ASP A 378 5.98 13.98 -31.28
C ASP A 378 5.35 14.52 -29.98
N ARG A 379 4.67 13.66 -29.21
CA ARG A 379 3.97 13.96 -27.96
C ARG A 379 2.91 15.06 -28.06
N ARG A 380 2.26 15.20 -29.22
CA ARG A 380 1.21 16.22 -29.46
C ARG A 380 -0.21 15.68 -29.58
N SER A 381 -0.39 14.38 -29.78
CA SER A 381 -1.71 13.78 -29.95
C SER A 381 -1.93 12.60 -29.02
N LEU A 382 -3.05 12.60 -28.32
CA LEU A 382 -3.62 11.44 -27.65
C LEU A 382 -4.44 10.67 -28.68
N LEU A 383 -4.04 9.43 -28.93
CA LEU A 383 -4.57 8.56 -29.97
C LEU A 383 -5.51 7.52 -29.37
N THR A 384 -6.53 7.14 -30.12
CA THR A 384 -7.26 5.89 -29.94
C THR A 384 -7.14 5.06 -31.21
N TRP A 385 -6.94 3.76 -31.03
CA TRP A 385 -6.73 2.84 -32.13
C TRP A 385 -7.30 1.47 -31.78
N GLN A 386 -8.22 1.00 -32.61
CA GLN A 386 -8.68 -0.38 -32.54
C GLN A 386 -7.64 -1.27 -33.22
N GLU A 387 -7.14 -2.28 -32.50
CA GLU A 387 -6.22 -3.25 -33.07
C GLU A 387 -6.78 -3.88 -34.35
N GLY A 388 -5.94 -4.01 -35.37
CA GLY A 388 -6.32 -4.46 -36.72
C GLY A 388 -6.87 -3.36 -37.63
N SER A 389 -7.25 -2.20 -37.08
CA SER A 389 -7.67 -1.04 -37.88
C SER A 389 -6.48 -0.35 -38.56
N GLU A 390 -6.71 0.19 -39.75
CA GLU A 390 -5.79 1.12 -40.40
C GLU A 390 -6.05 2.58 -40.01
N ASP A 391 -7.19 2.86 -39.38
CA ASP A 391 -7.58 4.18 -38.94
C ASP A 391 -7.12 4.42 -37.50
N ILE A 392 -6.34 5.49 -37.30
CA ILE A 392 -5.96 6.02 -35.99
C ILE A 392 -6.76 7.31 -35.78
N GLN A 393 -7.45 7.42 -34.65
CA GLN A 393 -8.22 8.62 -34.31
C GLN A 393 -7.50 9.45 -33.25
N VAL A 394 -7.54 10.77 -33.38
CA VAL A 394 -7.01 11.70 -32.38
C VAL A 394 -8.14 12.09 -31.43
N LEU A 395 -8.03 11.69 -30.16
CA LEU A 395 -8.99 12.05 -29.11
C LEU A 395 -8.76 13.46 -28.58
N ALA A 396 -7.49 13.85 -28.44
CA ALA A 396 -7.11 15.17 -27.95
C ALA A 396 -5.72 15.56 -28.45
N THR A 397 -5.43 16.85 -28.35
CA THR A 397 -4.11 17.42 -28.64
C THR A 397 -3.57 18.16 -27.42
N GLY A 398 -2.25 18.27 -27.35
CA GLY A 398 -1.53 18.95 -26.27
C GLY A 398 -0.05 19.14 -26.63
N VAL A 399 0.76 19.46 -25.63
CA VAL A 399 2.22 19.62 -25.77
C VAL A 399 2.90 18.74 -24.72
N ASN A 400 3.90 17.97 -25.15
CA ASN A 400 4.64 17.04 -24.29
C ASN A 400 3.72 16.11 -23.49
N LEU A 401 2.70 15.55 -24.15
CA LEU A 401 1.76 14.63 -23.53
C LEU A 401 2.49 13.49 -22.80
N LEU A 402 2.03 13.21 -21.58
CA LEU A 402 2.55 12.12 -20.74
C LEU A 402 1.86 10.79 -21.07
N ARG A 403 2.45 9.68 -20.57
CA ARG A 403 1.86 8.34 -20.70
C ARG A 403 0.41 8.34 -20.21
N PRO A 404 -0.57 7.97 -21.05
CA PRO A 404 -1.97 7.97 -20.65
C PRO A 404 -2.28 6.86 -19.65
N GLN A 405 -3.35 7.03 -18.88
CA GLN A 405 -3.89 6.03 -17.96
C GLN A 405 -5.35 5.78 -18.34
N VAL A 406 -5.75 4.51 -18.51
CA VAL A 406 -7.16 4.12 -18.70
C VAL A 406 -7.70 3.63 -17.36
N LEU A 407 -8.72 4.33 -16.87
CA LEU A 407 -9.34 4.03 -15.58
C LEU A 407 -10.40 2.94 -15.68
N GLY A 408 -10.81 2.39 -14.54
CA GLY A 408 -11.85 1.37 -14.47
C GLY A 408 -13.24 1.79 -14.98
N ASP A 409 -13.49 3.09 -15.18
CA ASP A 409 -14.72 3.61 -15.81
C ASP A 409 -14.56 3.87 -17.32
N HIS A 410 -13.47 3.40 -17.92
CA HIS A 410 -13.06 3.62 -19.31
C HIS A 410 -12.70 5.06 -19.67
N SER A 411 -12.62 5.98 -18.70
CA SER A 411 -12.06 7.30 -18.97
C SER A 411 -10.55 7.23 -19.16
N ILE A 412 -10.03 8.15 -19.97
CA ILE A 412 -8.62 8.23 -20.33
C ILE A 412 -8.06 9.54 -19.79
N MET A 413 -6.99 9.46 -19.02
CA MET A 413 -6.33 10.61 -18.43
C MET A 413 -4.91 10.76 -18.96
N THR A 414 -4.49 11.99 -19.22
CA THR A 414 -3.09 12.35 -19.48
C THR A 414 -2.83 13.81 -19.08
N PHE A 415 -1.56 14.17 -18.92
CA PHE A 415 -1.13 15.54 -18.68
C PHE A 415 -0.46 16.15 -19.91
N SER A 416 -0.58 17.47 -20.03
CA SER A 416 0.00 18.32 -21.07
C SER A 416 0.75 19.48 -20.41
N ASP A 417 1.82 19.98 -21.04
CA ASP A 417 2.55 21.18 -20.60
C ASP A 417 1.76 22.48 -20.89
N THR A 418 0.66 22.41 -21.63
CA THR A 418 -0.22 23.54 -21.97
C THR A 418 -1.60 23.38 -21.36
N ASP A 419 -2.30 24.50 -21.14
CA ASP A 419 -3.69 24.50 -20.68
C ASP A 419 -4.64 23.85 -21.71
N PRO A 420 -5.57 22.96 -21.28
CA PRO A 420 -5.67 22.41 -19.94
C PRO A 420 -4.55 21.41 -19.64
N THR A 421 -3.93 21.60 -18.47
CA THR A 421 -2.77 20.80 -18.03
C THR A 421 -3.13 19.35 -17.78
N LEU A 422 -4.36 19.06 -17.38
CA LEU A 422 -4.94 17.72 -17.30
C LEU A 422 -5.99 17.56 -18.40
N ILE A 423 -5.88 16.48 -19.16
CA ILE A 423 -6.82 16.09 -20.20
C ILE A 423 -7.52 14.82 -19.73
N VAL A 424 -8.85 14.87 -19.67
CA VAL A 424 -9.70 13.69 -19.39
C VAL A 424 -10.69 13.50 -20.52
N ILE A 425 -10.70 12.30 -21.09
CA ILE A 425 -11.67 11.86 -22.09
C ILE A 425 -12.61 10.86 -21.43
N GLY A 426 -13.91 11.12 -21.48
CA GLY A 426 -14.94 10.21 -20.99
C GLY A 426 -15.03 8.93 -21.83
N SER A 427 -15.74 7.94 -21.32
CA SER A 427 -15.96 6.66 -22.00
C SER A 427 -16.75 6.79 -23.32
N ASP A 428 -17.48 7.90 -23.48
CA ASP A 428 -18.19 8.29 -24.70
C ASP A 428 -17.29 9.03 -25.73
N GLY A 429 -16.01 9.20 -25.42
CA GLY A 429 -15.04 9.93 -26.24
C GLY A 429 -15.11 11.45 -26.08
N THR A 430 -15.98 11.98 -25.23
CA THR A 430 -16.09 13.43 -25.01
C THR A 430 -15.01 13.94 -24.07
N ARG A 431 -14.49 15.14 -24.36
CA ARG A 431 -13.52 15.80 -23.47
C ARG A 431 -14.26 16.41 -22.28
N MET A 432 -13.87 16.03 -21.07
CA MET A 432 -14.41 16.59 -19.84
C MET A 432 -13.71 17.90 -19.48
N SER A 433 -14.45 18.80 -18.81
CA SER A 433 -13.85 19.97 -18.16
C SER A 433 -12.93 19.53 -17.02
N THR A 434 -11.78 20.17 -16.88
CA THR A 434 -10.80 19.86 -15.82
C THR A 434 -10.41 21.11 -15.06
N VAL A 435 -10.22 20.96 -13.74
CA VAL A 435 -9.74 22.02 -12.86
C VAL A 435 -8.57 21.47 -12.06
N VAL A 436 -7.38 22.06 -12.24
CA VAL A 436 -6.15 21.58 -11.61
C VAL A 436 -5.36 22.75 -11.07
N ASP A 437 -4.93 22.65 -9.81
CA ASP A 437 -3.94 23.55 -9.22
C ASP A 437 -2.65 22.79 -8.90
N LEU A 438 -1.61 23.01 -9.70
CA LEU A 438 -0.28 22.45 -9.48
C LEU A 438 0.63 23.36 -8.65
N GLY A 439 0.21 24.55 -8.22
CA GLY A 439 1.05 25.49 -7.48
C GLY A 439 2.33 25.90 -8.23
N GLY A 440 2.25 26.03 -9.56
CA GLY A 440 3.39 26.36 -10.43
C GLY A 440 4.40 25.22 -10.66
N ARG A 441 4.08 23.99 -10.21
CA ARG A 441 4.85 22.77 -10.51
C ARG A 441 4.43 22.20 -11.87
N ARG A 442 5.29 21.39 -12.48
CA ARG A 442 4.97 20.60 -13.70
C ARG A 442 4.88 19.11 -13.38
N VAL A 443 3.96 18.40 -13.99
CA VAL A 443 3.88 16.93 -13.88
C VAL A 443 4.84 16.30 -14.88
N ARG A 444 5.69 15.36 -14.42
CA ARG A 444 6.64 14.61 -15.26
C ARG A 444 6.25 13.16 -15.48
N SER A 445 5.57 12.60 -14.50
CA SER A 445 4.86 11.33 -14.62
C SER A 445 3.72 11.30 -13.62
N PHE A 446 2.78 10.41 -13.84
CA PHE A 446 1.67 10.19 -12.93
C PHE A 446 1.15 8.74 -13.03
N SER A 447 0.52 8.30 -11.95
CA SER A 447 -0.24 7.06 -11.91
C SER A 447 -1.49 7.27 -11.08
N VAL A 448 -2.65 6.91 -11.63
CA VAL A 448 -3.93 6.97 -10.93
C VAL A 448 -4.12 5.67 -10.16
N ALA A 449 -4.58 5.78 -8.91
CA ALA A 449 -4.86 4.64 -8.06
C ALA A 449 -6.04 3.83 -8.63
N PRO A 450 -6.19 2.54 -8.26
CA PRO A 450 -7.34 1.73 -8.69
C PRO A 450 -8.69 2.34 -8.31
N ASP A 451 -8.75 3.04 -7.17
CA ASP A 451 -9.94 3.76 -6.70
C ASP A 451 -10.37 4.94 -7.58
N ALA A 452 -9.49 5.44 -8.44
CA ALA A 452 -9.70 6.66 -9.23
C ALA A 452 -9.93 7.93 -8.40
N VAL A 453 -9.51 7.92 -7.12
CA VAL A 453 -9.52 9.07 -6.21
C VAL A 453 -8.09 9.55 -5.96
N GLN A 454 -7.14 8.67 -5.69
CA GLN A 454 -5.76 9.07 -5.43
C GLN A 454 -4.91 9.10 -6.71
N VAL A 455 -4.04 10.11 -6.85
CA VAL A 455 -3.10 10.23 -7.98
C VAL A 455 -1.70 10.47 -7.47
N ALA A 456 -0.80 9.53 -7.77
CA ALA A 456 0.63 9.71 -7.58
C ALA A 456 1.21 10.53 -8.73
N LEU A 457 2.00 11.55 -8.39
CA LEU A 457 2.55 12.54 -9.31
C LEU A 457 4.05 12.67 -9.07
N VAL A 458 4.83 12.70 -10.16
CA VAL A 458 6.21 13.20 -10.12
C VAL A 458 6.16 14.67 -10.50
N LEU A 459 6.41 15.53 -9.51
CA LEU A 459 6.27 16.98 -9.62
C LEU A 459 7.65 17.63 -9.76
N GLU A 460 7.81 18.47 -10.78
CA GLU A 460 9.04 19.22 -11.04
C GLU A 460 8.84 20.70 -10.70
N ARG A 461 9.76 21.25 -9.90
CA ARG A 461 9.89 22.69 -9.64
C ARG A 461 11.35 23.11 -9.82
N GLY A 462 11.65 23.88 -10.87
CA GLY A 462 13.04 24.22 -11.19
C GLY A 462 13.85 22.95 -11.51
N LYS A 463 14.83 22.62 -10.66
CA LYS A 463 15.69 21.43 -10.82
C LYS A 463 15.29 20.24 -9.95
N THR A 464 14.36 20.42 -9.02
CA THR A 464 13.96 19.36 -8.08
C THR A 464 12.76 18.59 -8.63
N ARG A 465 12.79 17.25 -8.47
CA ARG A 465 11.67 16.35 -8.77
C ARG A 465 11.29 15.59 -7.51
N ALA A 466 10.05 15.77 -7.05
CA ALA A 466 9.53 15.13 -5.86
C ALA A 466 8.30 14.29 -6.18
N LEU A 467 7.99 13.33 -5.30
CA LEU A 467 6.71 12.63 -5.31
C LEU A 467 5.64 13.53 -4.69
N GLY A 468 4.43 13.49 -5.21
CA GLY A 468 3.24 14.04 -4.56
C GLY A 468 2.02 13.16 -4.76
N ILE A 469 1.04 13.31 -3.88
CA ILE A 469 -0.27 12.64 -3.96
C ILE A 469 -1.36 13.69 -4.03
N GLY A 470 -2.18 13.63 -5.08
CA GLY A 470 -3.36 14.48 -5.26
C GLY A 470 -4.66 13.67 -5.19
N LEU A 471 -5.77 14.39 -5.03
CA LEU A 471 -7.11 13.83 -4.95
C LEU A 471 -7.94 14.25 -6.16
N LEU A 472 -8.51 13.27 -6.84
CA LEU A 472 -9.51 13.41 -7.88
C LEU A 472 -10.91 13.45 -7.28
N SER A 473 -11.72 14.36 -7.79
CA SER A 473 -13.15 14.38 -7.55
C SER A 473 -13.91 14.75 -8.82
N ARG A 474 -15.17 14.32 -8.89
CA ARG A 474 -16.10 14.67 -9.97
C ARG A 474 -17.16 15.60 -9.39
N GLN A 475 -17.12 16.88 -9.75
CA GLN A 475 -18.07 17.89 -9.30
C GLN A 475 -18.69 18.58 -10.52
N GLU A 476 -20.01 18.66 -10.58
CA GLU A 476 -20.74 19.38 -11.64
C GLU A 476 -20.33 18.99 -13.08
N GLY A 477 -19.92 17.73 -13.30
CA GLY A 477 -19.45 17.22 -14.59
C GLY A 477 -17.99 17.56 -14.94
N ALA A 478 -17.30 18.33 -14.11
CA ALA A 478 -15.87 18.57 -14.21
C ALA A 478 -15.05 17.60 -13.34
N VAL A 479 -13.82 17.31 -13.79
CA VAL A 479 -12.83 16.55 -13.02
C VAL A 479 -11.88 17.51 -12.33
N HIS A 480 -11.85 17.48 -11.01
CA HIS A 480 -10.98 18.30 -10.18
C HIS A 480 -9.80 17.46 -9.71
N LEU A 481 -8.57 17.97 -9.86
CA LEU A 481 -7.39 17.45 -9.18
C LEU A 481 -6.91 18.48 -8.17
N SER A 482 -7.03 18.14 -6.89
CA SER A 482 -6.83 19.06 -5.77
C SER A 482 -6.04 18.38 -4.63
N HIS A 483 -5.82 19.11 -3.52
CA HIS A 483 -5.15 18.61 -2.31
C HIS A 483 -3.80 17.91 -2.58
N ILE A 484 -3.01 18.43 -3.53
CA ILE A 484 -1.72 17.84 -3.91
C ILE A 484 -0.69 18.08 -2.80
N ALA A 485 -0.43 17.05 -1.99
CA ALA A 485 0.57 17.02 -0.94
C ALA A 485 1.91 16.50 -1.47
N ASP A 486 3.01 17.17 -1.12
CA ASP A 486 4.37 16.69 -1.43
C ASP A 486 4.76 15.58 -0.44
N ILE A 487 5.40 14.53 -0.95
CA ILE A 487 5.92 13.40 -0.17
C ILE A 487 7.46 13.42 -0.28
N PRO A 488 8.17 14.00 0.70
CA PRO A 488 9.61 14.02 0.67
C PRO A 488 10.17 12.62 0.98
N LEU A 489 10.81 12.01 -0.01
CA LEU A 489 11.51 10.73 0.13
C LEU A 489 12.99 10.90 0.47
N SER A 490 13.48 12.14 0.57
CA SER A 490 14.87 12.46 0.94
C SER A 490 15.18 12.17 2.42
N SER A 491 14.14 12.05 3.25
CA SER A 491 14.30 11.64 4.65
C SER A 491 14.15 10.14 4.88
N SER A 492 13.83 9.36 3.84
CA SER A 492 13.84 7.90 3.94
C SER A 492 15.28 7.36 4.11
N ASP A 493 15.45 6.12 4.59
CA ASP A 493 16.79 5.48 4.69
C ASP A 493 17.54 5.44 3.34
N VAL A 494 16.77 5.47 2.25
CA VAL A 494 17.28 5.47 0.89
C VAL A 494 17.68 6.87 0.42
N ASN A 495 17.12 7.92 1.04
CA ASN A 495 17.37 9.32 0.74
C ASN A 495 17.16 9.67 -0.75
N LEU A 496 15.97 9.35 -1.27
CA LEU A 496 15.62 9.62 -2.67
C LEU A 496 15.34 11.10 -2.87
N SER A 497 16.18 11.78 -3.65
CA SER A 497 16.08 13.21 -3.93
C SER A 497 15.58 13.52 -5.34
N ILE A 498 15.67 12.55 -6.26
CA ILE A 498 15.27 12.69 -7.65
C ILE A 498 14.36 11.53 -8.02
N ILE A 499 13.12 11.85 -8.32
CA ILE A 499 12.10 10.90 -8.76
C ILE A 499 11.91 10.99 -10.27
N THR A 500 11.86 9.83 -10.94
CA THR A 500 11.79 9.70 -12.40
C THR A 500 10.40 9.28 -12.86
N ASP A 501 9.85 8.21 -12.28
CA ASP A 501 8.56 7.64 -12.64
C ASP A 501 7.89 6.98 -11.43
N VAL A 502 6.57 6.76 -11.50
CA VAL A 502 5.76 6.16 -10.44
C VAL A 502 4.64 5.28 -11.01
N ALA A 503 4.35 4.17 -10.33
CA ALA A 503 3.21 3.30 -10.61
C ALA A 503 2.60 2.73 -9.32
N TRP A 504 1.29 2.51 -9.28
CA TRP A 504 0.63 1.83 -8.15
C TRP A 504 0.86 0.32 -8.19
N LEU A 505 1.29 -0.26 -7.06
CA LEU A 505 1.46 -1.70 -6.86
C LEU A 505 0.24 -2.34 -6.19
N SER A 506 -0.46 -1.57 -5.37
CA SER A 506 -1.71 -1.93 -4.68
C SER A 506 -2.55 -0.68 -4.47
N GLN A 507 -3.58 -0.72 -3.62
CA GLN A 507 -4.31 0.50 -3.22
C GLN A 507 -3.52 1.38 -2.23
N THR A 508 -2.41 0.89 -1.65
CA THR A 508 -1.65 1.59 -0.60
C THR A 508 -0.14 1.65 -0.83
N ARG A 509 0.36 1.01 -1.89
CA ARG A 509 1.80 0.92 -2.18
C ARG A 509 2.10 1.37 -3.60
N LEU A 510 3.22 2.06 -3.75
CA LEU A 510 3.74 2.59 -5.01
C LEU A 510 5.09 1.95 -5.32
N CYS A 511 5.35 1.75 -6.61
CA CYS A 511 6.70 1.60 -7.14
C CYS A 511 7.16 2.97 -7.62
N VAL A 512 8.27 3.45 -7.07
CA VAL A 512 8.90 4.71 -7.43
C VAL A 512 10.27 4.42 -8.01
N LEU A 513 10.53 4.96 -9.21
CA LEU A 513 11.87 5.01 -9.78
C LEU A 513 12.57 6.25 -9.27
N GLY A 514 13.64 6.08 -8.51
CA GLY A 514 14.37 7.20 -7.92
C GLY A 514 15.85 6.94 -7.69
N ARG A 515 16.55 8.01 -7.34
CA ARG A 515 17.97 7.98 -6.93
C ARG A 515 18.28 9.05 -5.90
N ALA A 516 19.36 8.86 -5.16
CA ALA A 516 19.78 9.76 -4.09
C ALA A 516 20.56 10.99 -4.58
N ILE A 517 21.27 10.89 -5.71
CA ILE A 517 22.11 11.96 -6.28
C ILE A 517 22.02 11.97 -7.81
N ASP A 518 22.31 13.12 -8.44
CA ASP A 518 22.22 13.30 -9.90
C ASP A 518 23.10 12.32 -10.70
N ALA A 519 24.26 11.95 -10.18
CA ALA A 519 25.16 10.98 -10.84
C ALA A 519 24.82 9.51 -10.51
N GLY A 520 23.77 9.27 -9.74
CA GLY A 520 23.36 7.93 -9.31
C GLY A 520 22.56 7.17 -10.36
N VAL A 521 22.46 5.86 -10.17
CA VAL A 521 21.61 4.96 -10.96
C VAL A 521 20.17 5.04 -10.45
N THR A 522 19.22 5.28 -11.35
CA THR A 522 17.80 5.24 -11.01
C THR A 522 17.33 3.79 -10.85
N THR A 523 16.80 3.43 -9.68
CA THR A 523 16.34 2.06 -9.36
C THR A 523 14.92 2.07 -8.77
N PRO A 524 14.20 0.94 -8.82
CA PRO A 524 12.86 0.82 -8.25
C PRO A 524 12.87 0.65 -6.74
N TYR A 525 11.98 1.39 -6.08
CA TYR A 525 11.68 1.31 -4.66
C TYR A 525 10.20 1.12 -4.44
N GLU A 526 9.87 0.31 -3.46
CA GLU A 526 8.52 0.17 -2.98
C GLU A 526 8.31 1.04 -1.74
N ILE A 527 7.28 1.86 -1.77
CA ILE A 527 6.93 2.81 -0.70
C ILE A 527 5.44 2.71 -0.37
N ALA A 528 5.05 3.07 0.86
CA ALA A 528 3.64 3.29 1.16
C ALA A 528 3.15 4.62 0.56
N VAL A 529 1.84 4.73 0.37
CA VAL A 529 1.17 5.90 -0.23
C VAL A 529 1.43 7.21 0.52
N ASP A 530 1.62 7.18 1.84
CA ASP A 530 1.93 8.34 2.68
C ASP A 530 3.44 8.66 2.73
N GLY A 531 4.27 7.92 1.98
CA GLY A 531 5.72 8.06 1.96
C GLY A 531 6.45 7.34 3.07
N SER A 532 5.74 6.64 3.96
CA SER A 532 6.37 5.81 4.97
C SER A 532 6.97 4.54 4.37
N GLY A 533 8.16 4.18 4.84
CA GLY A 533 8.90 3.02 4.34
C GLY A 533 9.42 3.20 2.91
N ALA A 534 10.68 2.83 2.69
CA ALA A 534 11.22 2.72 1.34
C ALA A 534 12.10 1.48 1.28
N THR A 535 11.64 0.47 0.55
CA THR A 535 12.38 -0.78 0.39
C THR A 535 12.86 -0.87 -1.05
N SER A 536 14.15 -1.12 -1.24
CA SER A 536 14.67 -1.43 -2.57
C SER A 536 13.98 -2.68 -3.11
N MET A 537 13.49 -2.63 -4.34
CA MET A 537 12.91 -3.80 -5.01
C MET A 537 13.98 -4.70 -5.65
N GLY A 538 15.23 -4.60 -5.21
CA GLY A 538 16.38 -5.32 -5.74
C GLY A 538 17.28 -4.46 -6.63
N GLN A 539 18.57 -4.78 -6.65
CA GLN A 539 19.54 -4.09 -7.48
C GLN A 539 19.40 -4.55 -8.93
N LEU A 540 19.06 -3.61 -9.80
CA LEU A 540 19.07 -3.80 -11.24
C LEU A 540 20.48 -3.56 -11.80
N THR A 541 20.66 -3.90 -13.07
CA THR A 541 21.85 -3.59 -13.89
C THR A 541 22.44 -2.20 -13.59
N ALA A 542 23.71 -1.96 -13.94
CA ALA A 542 24.32 -0.64 -13.78
C ALA A 542 23.61 0.51 -14.56
N THR A 543 22.71 0.18 -15.49
CA THR A 543 21.89 1.13 -16.26
C THR A 543 20.71 1.65 -15.44
N SER A 544 20.47 2.97 -15.52
CA SER A 544 19.30 3.62 -14.92
C SER A 544 17.98 3.14 -15.53
N MET A 545 16.95 3.03 -14.68
CA MET A 545 15.58 2.80 -15.13
C MET A 545 14.92 4.10 -15.55
N ALA A 546 14.20 4.07 -16.68
CA ALA A 546 13.54 5.20 -17.31
C ALA A 546 12.02 5.23 -17.07
N ALA A 547 11.37 4.07 -17.01
CA ALA A 547 9.92 3.97 -16.80
C ALA A 547 9.54 2.73 -15.99
N VAL A 548 8.45 2.82 -15.23
CA VAL A 548 7.81 1.72 -14.52
C VAL A 548 6.33 1.66 -14.88
N VAL A 549 5.81 0.46 -15.06
CA VAL A 549 4.37 0.17 -15.09
C VAL A 549 4.07 -0.97 -14.15
N ALA A 550 2.89 -0.96 -13.56
CA ALA A 550 2.47 -2.01 -12.64
C ALA A 550 0.98 -2.29 -12.78
N LEU A 551 0.60 -3.53 -12.51
CA LEU A 551 -0.79 -3.90 -12.33
C LEU A 551 -1.07 -3.95 -10.81
N PRO A 552 -1.91 -3.05 -10.28
CA PRO A 552 -2.22 -3.05 -8.85
C PRO A 552 -2.88 -4.36 -8.43
N LYS A 553 -2.46 -4.94 -7.29
CA LYS A 553 -3.03 -6.17 -6.73
C LYS A 553 -3.19 -6.04 -5.22
N GLU A 554 -4.04 -6.88 -4.63
CA GLU A 554 -4.21 -6.94 -3.17
C GLU A 554 -2.96 -7.53 -2.49
N THR A 555 -2.39 -8.57 -3.10
CA THR A 555 -1.19 -9.25 -2.60
C THR A 555 -0.16 -9.48 -3.71
N GLY A 556 1.11 -9.44 -3.32
CA GLY A 556 2.26 -9.58 -4.21
C GLY A 556 2.54 -8.30 -5.01
N THR A 557 3.46 -8.42 -5.96
CA THR A 557 3.98 -7.27 -6.72
C THR A 557 4.07 -7.63 -8.19
N GLU A 558 3.40 -6.85 -9.04
CA GLU A 558 3.32 -7.08 -10.48
C GLU A 558 3.80 -5.84 -11.23
N ALA A 559 5.12 -5.70 -11.36
CA ALA A 559 5.76 -4.52 -11.93
C ALA A 559 6.68 -4.87 -13.10
N VAL A 560 6.80 -3.94 -14.05
CA VAL A 560 7.72 -4.00 -15.17
C VAL A 560 8.45 -2.67 -15.26
N VAL A 561 9.76 -2.71 -15.42
CA VAL A 561 10.60 -1.52 -15.59
C VAL A 561 11.33 -1.56 -16.93
N LEU A 562 11.52 -0.39 -17.51
CA LEU A 562 12.26 -0.15 -18.75
C LEU A 562 13.54 0.62 -18.42
N SER A 563 14.70 0.10 -18.85
CA SER A 563 15.98 0.80 -18.73
C SER A 563 16.17 1.87 -19.80
N GLU A 564 17.08 2.82 -19.56
CA GLU A 564 17.49 3.83 -20.56
C GLU A 564 18.06 3.21 -21.85
N ASP A 565 18.68 2.02 -21.75
CA ASP A 565 19.21 1.27 -22.90
C ASP A 565 18.14 0.41 -23.62
N GLY A 566 16.88 0.54 -23.22
CA GLY A 566 15.75 -0.15 -23.84
C GLY A 566 15.59 -1.62 -23.44
N ILE A 567 16.10 -2.01 -22.27
CA ILE A 567 15.92 -3.36 -21.70
C ILE A 567 14.66 -3.37 -20.84
N LEU A 568 13.78 -4.33 -21.11
CA LEU A 568 12.54 -4.52 -20.35
C LEU A 568 12.72 -5.64 -19.33
N LEU A 569 12.39 -5.34 -18.07
CA LEU A 569 12.60 -6.22 -16.92
C LEU A 569 11.27 -6.39 -16.19
N ARG A 570 10.88 -7.63 -15.90
CA ARG A 570 9.70 -7.94 -15.07
C ARG A 570 10.14 -8.33 -13.67
N HIS A 571 9.46 -7.78 -12.67
CA HIS A 571 9.65 -8.14 -11.28
C HIS A 571 9.23 -9.59 -11.05
N GLU A 572 10.03 -10.32 -10.29
CA GLU A 572 9.77 -11.65 -9.78
C GLU A 572 9.88 -11.64 -8.25
N ASP A 573 9.37 -12.69 -7.59
CA ASP A 573 9.48 -12.80 -6.14
C ASP A 573 10.95 -12.74 -5.65
N SER A 574 11.14 -12.35 -4.40
CA SER A 574 12.47 -12.29 -3.74
C SER A 574 13.45 -11.28 -4.33
N PHE A 575 12.99 -10.06 -4.65
CA PHE A 575 13.82 -8.94 -5.13
C PHE A 575 14.55 -9.22 -6.46
N ARG A 576 13.96 -10.05 -7.31
CA ARG A 576 14.55 -10.45 -8.59
C ARG A 576 13.85 -9.76 -9.75
N TRP A 577 14.61 -9.55 -10.81
CA TRP A 577 14.12 -9.01 -12.06
C TRP A 577 14.62 -9.88 -13.21
N ARG A 578 13.69 -10.31 -14.07
CA ARG A 578 14.01 -11.08 -15.26
C ARG A 578 13.90 -10.20 -16.49
N GLN A 579 14.95 -10.20 -17.31
CA GLN A 579 14.90 -9.56 -18.62
C GLN A 579 13.91 -10.31 -19.51
N ILE A 580 12.96 -9.56 -20.07
CA ILE A 580 11.91 -10.10 -20.94
C ILE A 580 11.94 -9.53 -22.37
N LEU A 581 12.62 -8.41 -22.59
CA LEU A 581 12.73 -7.84 -23.93
C LEU A 581 13.90 -6.83 -24.02
N GLN A 582 14.26 -6.46 -25.23
CA GLN A 582 15.28 -5.44 -25.52
C GLN A 582 14.89 -4.58 -26.72
N GLY A 583 15.49 -3.40 -26.86
CA GLY A 583 15.16 -2.44 -27.93
C GLY A 583 13.79 -1.78 -27.74
N VAL A 584 13.28 -1.78 -26.51
CA VAL A 584 11.99 -1.21 -26.13
C VAL A 584 12.13 0.30 -25.92
N SER A 585 11.16 1.06 -26.41
CA SER A 585 11.10 2.53 -26.28
C SER A 585 9.96 3.02 -25.40
N ALA A 586 8.90 2.22 -25.23
CA ALA A 586 7.79 2.49 -24.32
C ALA A 586 7.18 1.18 -23.83
N VAL A 587 6.53 1.21 -22.65
CA VAL A 587 5.90 0.05 -22.02
C VAL A 587 4.55 0.43 -21.40
N ALA A 588 3.61 -0.49 -21.48
CA ALA A 588 2.32 -0.46 -20.79
C ALA A 588 1.97 -1.84 -20.20
N VAL A 589 1.02 -1.86 -19.28
CA VAL A 589 0.45 -3.10 -18.73
C VAL A 589 -1.07 -3.05 -18.79
N THR A 590 -1.70 -4.17 -19.10
CA THR A 590 -3.14 -4.38 -19.06
C THR A 590 -3.46 -5.61 -18.22
N ALA A 591 -4.64 -5.61 -17.59
CA ALA A 591 -5.20 -6.80 -17.00
C ALA A 591 -5.64 -7.84 -18.05
#